data_AF-A0A1S3S6F4-F1
#
_entry.id   AF-A0A1S3S6F4-F1
#
_cell.length_a   1.000
_cell.length_b   1.000
_cell.length_c   1.000
_cell.angle_alpha   90.00
_cell.angle_beta   90.00
_cell.angle_gamma   90.00
#
_symmetry.space_group_name_H-M   'P 1'
#
loop_
_entity.id
_entity.type
_entity.pdbx_description
1 polymer ?
#
loop_
_entity_poly.entity_id
_entity_poly.type
_entity_poly.pdbx_seq_one_letter_code
_entity_poly.pdbx_strand_id
1 'polypeptide(L)'
;MRFSSNVKLYVLLLVVGIFLLLGYVYFSFFSEKLNRDIPVDEYQKNNSLSKPMVRSRVRNMVSSEKLLYKQPSILVGRTDVVTVTPWLASIIWEGTFDPVLVDNIYKPMNLTIATTVFAVGKYVSFLRDFLETAEKHFMVGFNVRYYVFTDRPHDVPSVNLTQGRHLSVIQVPGSNRWQEISARRMEIIQTTIESQISREADYIFCLDVDSKFHARWGAESLGRLVAVIHPGYYEQTRGSFPYERRPASMAYIPMDEGDYYYGGAMIGGFVEDVYTLTKVCRHRFEVDAGNSIEAAWQEESHLNRYLLYNKPSKVLSPEYLWQDFKAKTKEVKVIRFSGVIKNYAEVRPNV
;
A
#
# COMPACT_ATOMS: atom_id res chain seq x y z
N MET A 1 -37.88 -47.29 42.35
CA MET A 1 -37.19 -46.15 43.01
C MET A 1 -37.64 -44.84 42.37
N ARG A 2 -38.53 -44.06 43.02
CA ARG A 2 -38.92 -42.72 42.56
C ARG A 2 -37.86 -41.74 43.05
N PHE A 3 -36.97 -41.29 42.17
CA PHE A 3 -36.05 -40.20 42.50
C PHE A 3 -36.87 -38.91 42.73
N SER A 4 -36.62 -38.27 43.87
CA SER A 4 -37.23 -36.99 44.27
C SER A 4 -37.08 -35.94 43.16
N SER A 5 -38.14 -35.15 42.92
CA SER A 5 -38.22 -34.09 41.89
C SER A 5 -37.01 -33.14 41.91
N ASN A 6 -36.44 -32.92 43.09
CA ASN A 6 -35.26 -32.06 43.27
C ASN A 6 -34.00 -32.66 42.64
N VAL A 7 -33.82 -33.98 42.68
CA VAL A 7 -32.64 -34.66 42.10
C VAL A 7 -32.61 -34.50 40.57
N LYS A 8 -33.77 -34.54 39.91
CA LYS A 8 -33.86 -34.32 38.45
C LYS A 8 -33.49 -32.89 38.06
N LEU A 9 -33.91 -31.91 38.85
CA LEU A 9 -33.57 -30.50 38.62
C LEU A 9 -32.07 -30.24 38.82
N TYR A 10 -31.47 -30.82 39.86
CA TYR A 10 -30.02 -30.72 40.08
C TYR A 10 -29.21 -31.37 38.96
N VAL A 11 -29.63 -32.56 38.48
CA VAL A 11 -28.97 -33.22 37.35
C VAL A 11 -29.10 -32.38 36.08
N LEU A 12 -30.26 -31.78 35.81
CA LEU A 12 -30.47 -30.92 34.65
C LEU A 12 -29.58 -29.67 34.69
N LEU A 13 -29.51 -28.99 35.85
CA LEU A 13 -28.66 -27.81 36.02
C LEU A 13 -27.17 -28.15 35.86
N LEU A 14 -26.75 -29.32 36.34
CA LEU A 14 -25.37 -29.79 36.23
C LEU A 14 -25.02 -30.10 34.76
N VAL A 15 -25.93 -30.72 34.01
CA VAL A 15 -25.77 -30.97 32.57
C VAL A 15 -25.70 -29.65 31.78
N VAL A 16 -26.58 -28.69 32.06
CA VAL A 16 -26.55 -27.36 31.40
C VAL A 16 -25.26 -26.62 31.73
N GLY A 17 -24.80 -26.67 32.99
CA GLY A 17 -23.53 -26.09 33.41
C GLY A 17 -22.33 -26.68 32.66
N ILE A 18 -22.31 -28.01 32.46
CA ILE A 18 -21.27 -28.69 31.67
C ILE A 18 -21.31 -28.23 30.21
N PHE A 19 -22.49 -28.13 29.58
CA PHE A 19 -22.59 -27.66 28.19
C PHE A 19 -22.15 -26.20 28.02
N LEU A 20 -22.48 -25.32 28.98
CA LEU A 20 -22.01 -23.94 28.97
C LEU A 20 -20.48 -23.86 29.17
N LEU A 21 -19.92 -24.68 30.06
CA LEU A 21 -18.47 -24.74 30.28
C LEU A 21 -17.75 -25.27 29.04
N LEU A 22 -18.26 -26.32 28.41
CA LEU A 22 -17.71 -26.87 27.16
C LEU A 22 -17.85 -25.87 26.01
N GLY A 23 -18.96 -25.14 25.92
CA GLY A 23 -19.16 -24.07 24.95
C GLY A 23 -18.19 -22.91 25.16
N TYR A 24 -17.95 -22.51 26.42
CA TYR A 24 -16.96 -21.49 26.76
C TYR A 24 -15.52 -21.94 26.47
N VAL A 25 -15.16 -23.19 26.81
CA VAL A 25 -13.83 -23.75 26.50
C VAL A 25 -13.64 -23.88 25.00
N TYR A 26 -14.66 -24.32 24.26
CA TYR A 26 -14.61 -24.40 22.80
C TYR A 26 -14.47 -23.01 22.18
N PHE A 27 -15.27 -22.04 22.62
CA PHE A 27 -15.18 -20.65 22.15
C PHE A 27 -13.83 -20.00 22.50
N SER A 28 -13.33 -20.18 23.73
CA SER A 28 -12.03 -19.67 24.16
C SER A 28 -10.90 -20.31 23.36
N PHE A 29 -10.93 -21.63 23.16
CA PHE A 29 -9.92 -22.35 22.37
C PHE A 29 -9.97 -21.94 20.89
N PHE A 30 -11.15 -21.74 20.32
CA PHE A 30 -11.30 -21.29 18.93
C PHE A 30 -10.91 -19.82 18.77
N SER A 31 -11.27 -18.96 19.73
CA SER A 31 -10.87 -17.55 19.78
C SER A 31 -9.35 -17.42 19.94
N GLU A 32 -8.73 -18.26 20.77
CA GLU A 32 -7.27 -18.29 20.95
C GLU A 32 -6.56 -18.84 19.71
N LYS A 33 -7.17 -19.79 19.00
CA LYS A 33 -6.64 -20.31 17.72
C LYS A 33 -6.83 -19.33 16.55
N LEU A 34 -7.88 -18.51 16.56
CA LEU A 34 -8.08 -17.39 15.61
C LEU A 34 -7.15 -16.20 15.94
N ASN A 35 -6.89 -15.95 17.23
CA ASN A 35 -5.98 -14.90 17.72
C ASN A 35 -4.51 -15.33 17.78
N ARG A 36 -4.18 -16.57 17.45
CA ARG A 36 -2.80 -16.93 17.07
C ARG A 36 -2.55 -16.35 15.69
N ASP A 37 -2.38 -15.03 15.66
CA ASP A 37 -1.56 -14.39 14.65
C ASP A 37 -0.25 -15.19 14.60
N ILE A 38 0.05 -15.76 13.43
CA ILE A 38 1.41 -16.23 13.16
C ILE A 38 2.30 -15.01 13.42
N PRO A 39 3.20 -15.03 14.42
CA PRO A 39 4.13 -13.93 14.62
C PRO A 39 4.88 -13.76 13.29
N VAL A 40 4.85 -12.56 12.74
CA VAL A 40 5.55 -12.23 11.48
C VAL A 40 7.03 -12.67 11.56
N ASP A 41 7.60 -12.70 12.77
CA ASP A 41 8.94 -13.20 13.08
C ASP A 41 9.16 -14.69 12.72
N GLU A 42 8.16 -15.57 12.88
CA GLU A 42 8.32 -17.00 12.63
C GLU A 42 8.28 -17.32 11.12
N TYR A 43 7.55 -16.51 10.33
CA TYR A 43 7.56 -16.60 8.87
C TYR A 43 8.77 -15.90 8.24
N GLN A 44 9.29 -14.83 8.87
CA GLN A 44 10.53 -14.16 8.45
C GLN A 44 11.76 -15.05 8.63
N LYS A 45 11.80 -15.89 9.67
CA LYS A 45 12.96 -16.73 9.99
C LYS A 45 13.21 -17.86 8.97
N ASN A 46 12.16 -18.32 8.28
CA ASN A 46 12.23 -19.50 7.42
C ASN A 46 12.45 -19.21 5.92
N ASN A 47 12.47 -17.94 5.49
CA ASN A 47 12.66 -17.58 4.07
C ASN A 47 13.37 -16.23 3.90
N SER A 48 14.48 -16.03 4.61
CA SER A 48 15.41 -14.94 4.28
C SER A 48 16.01 -15.19 2.90
N LEU A 49 16.10 -14.13 2.08
CA LEU A 49 16.93 -14.17 0.87
C LEU A 49 18.31 -14.75 1.25
N SER A 50 18.85 -15.63 0.41
CA SER A 50 20.15 -16.28 0.59
C SER A 50 21.37 -15.32 0.58
N LYS A 51 21.14 -14.01 0.67
CA LYS A 51 22.13 -12.97 1.01
C LYS A 51 21.44 -11.88 1.85
N PRO A 52 22.09 -11.35 2.90
CA PRO A 52 21.55 -10.22 3.63
C PRO A 52 21.50 -9.01 2.70
N MET A 53 20.29 -8.66 2.27
CA MET A 53 19.97 -7.48 1.45
C MET A 53 20.00 -6.20 2.30
N VAL A 54 20.92 -6.11 3.27
CA VAL A 54 20.98 -4.97 4.19
C VAL A 54 22.04 -4.01 3.68
N ARG A 55 21.67 -3.17 2.70
CA ARG A 55 22.43 -1.91 2.50
C ARG A 55 22.29 -1.10 3.78
N SER A 56 23.35 -0.45 4.24
CA SER A 56 23.25 0.48 5.37
C SER A 56 22.17 1.52 5.08
N ARG A 57 21.06 1.45 5.81
CA ARG A 57 19.87 2.28 5.57
C ARG A 57 19.99 3.65 6.24
N VAL A 58 20.92 3.80 7.18
CA VAL A 58 21.21 5.07 7.84
C VAL A 58 22.10 5.88 6.90
N ARG A 59 21.50 6.88 6.25
CA ARG A 59 22.23 7.87 5.45
C ARG A 59 22.27 9.18 6.22
N ASN A 60 23.44 9.81 6.24
CA ASN A 60 23.57 11.13 6.84
C ASN A 60 22.75 12.13 6.02
N MET A 61 21.84 12.84 6.68
CA MET A 61 21.09 13.93 6.07
C MET A 61 21.95 15.18 6.05
N VAL A 62 22.79 15.30 5.03
CA VAL A 62 23.69 16.44 4.85
C VAL A 62 23.10 17.38 3.80
N SER A 63 22.93 18.65 4.16
CA SER A 63 22.57 19.71 3.21
C SER A 63 23.84 20.41 2.70
N SER A 64 23.75 21.04 1.53
CA SER A 64 24.84 21.86 1.00
C SER A 64 25.15 23.05 1.90
N GLU A 65 26.44 23.39 2.00
CA GLU A 65 26.86 24.58 2.74
C GLU A 65 26.22 25.84 2.15
N LYS A 66 25.82 26.77 3.03
CA LYS A 66 25.25 28.09 2.66
C LYS A 66 23.94 28.02 1.87
N LEU A 67 23.20 26.91 1.92
CA LEU A 67 21.88 26.82 1.31
C LEU A 67 20.91 27.81 1.97
N LEU A 68 20.31 28.68 1.16
CA LEU A 68 19.24 29.58 1.59
C LEU A 68 17.89 28.88 1.43
N TYR A 69 17.15 28.78 2.53
CA TYR A 69 15.79 28.24 2.58
C TYR A 69 15.00 28.95 3.68
N LYS A 70 13.68 28.77 3.69
CA LYS A 70 12.82 29.43 4.68
C LYS A 70 13.14 28.89 6.08
N GLN A 71 13.40 29.78 7.04
CA GLN A 71 13.60 29.39 8.43
C GLN A 71 12.36 28.61 8.93
N PRO A 72 12.53 27.38 9.45
CA PRO A 72 11.43 26.61 10.00
C PRO A 72 10.90 27.28 11.27
N SER A 73 9.59 27.23 11.48
CA SER A 73 8.94 27.74 12.69
C SER A 73 8.38 26.58 13.49
N ILE A 74 8.65 26.56 14.81
CA ILE A 74 8.03 25.61 15.74
C ILE A 74 6.58 25.99 16.09
N LEU A 75 6.16 27.22 15.78
CA LEU A 75 4.84 27.77 16.13
C LEU A 75 3.88 27.88 14.93
N VAL A 76 4.38 27.74 13.70
CA VAL A 76 3.61 28.00 12.48
C VAL A 76 3.73 26.81 11.53
N GLY A 77 2.59 26.22 11.16
CA GLY A 77 2.49 25.10 10.22
C GLY A 77 1.06 24.95 9.68
N ARG A 78 0.75 23.80 9.08
CA ARG A 78 -0.64 23.45 8.73
C ARG A 78 -1.46 23.30 10.02
N THR A 79 -2.56 24.03 10.13
CA THR A 79 -3.50 23.99 11.27
C THR A 79 -4.84 23.35 10.93
N ASP A 80 -5.05 23.09 9.64
CA ASP A 80 -6.28 22.56 9.04
C ASP A 80 -6.25 21.04 8.85
N VAL A 81 -5.08 20.40 9.01
CA VAL A 81 -4.87 18.96 8.83
C VAL A 81 -3.89 18.40 9.84
N VAL A 82 -3.98 17.09 10.07
CA VAL A 82 -2.96 16.33 10.81
C VAL A 82 -1.72 16.14 9.93
N THR A 83 -0.54 16.44 10.47
CA THR A 83 0.75 16.35 9.77
C THR A 83 1.68 15.27 10.32
N VAL A 84 1.30 14.63 11.43
CA VAL A 84 2.04 13.54 12.06
C VAL A 84 1.07 12.52 12.64
N THR A 85 1.33 11.24 12.43
CA THR A 85 0.51 10.15 12.96
C THR A 85 0.78 9.93 14.46
N PRO A 86 -0.10 9.21 15.18
CA PRO A 86 0.14 8.85 16.58
C PRO A 86 1.42 8.01 16.82
N TRP A 87 1.97 7.37 15.78
CA TRP A 87 3.24 6.64 15.84
C TRP A 87 4.43 7.43 15.27
N LEU A 88 4.30 8.76 15.19
CA LEU A 88 5.36 9.70 14.80
C LEU A 88 5.82 9.59 13.33
N ALA A 89 4.99 9.05 12.44
CA ALA A 89 5.23 9.13 11.00
C ALA A 89 4.70 10.46 10.44
N SER A 90 5.45 11.08 9.54
CA SER A 90 5.00 12.28 8.84
C SER A 90 3.82 11.98 7.90
N ILE A 91 2.83 12.87 7.86
CA ILE A 91 1.79 12.93 6.84
C ILE A 91 2.14 14.06 5.88
N ILE A 92 2.48 13.71 4.64
CA ILE A 92 3.03 14.66 3.66
C ILE A 92 1.89 15.44 3.00
N TRP A 93 1.84 16.73 3.29
CA TRP A 93 0.95 17.70 2.67
C TRP A 93 1.74 18.87 2.10
N GLU A 94 1.20 19.57 1.13
CA GLU A 94 1.75 20.84 0.66
C GLU A 94 1.86 21.84 1.83
N GLY A 95 3.06 22.40 1.96
CA GLY A 95 3.46 23.27 3.06
C GLY A 95 4.02 22.56 4.29
N THR A 96 4.18 21.22 4.32
CA THR A 96 4.85 20.49 5.43
C THR A 96 6.31 20.17 5.15
N PHE A 97 6.83 20.53 3.98
CA PHE A 97 8.22 20.30 3.58
C PHE A 97 8.71 21.47 2.71
N ASP A 98 10.03 21.69 2.69
CA ASP A 98 10.68 22.60 1.75
C ASP A 98 11.31 21.78 0.61
N PRO A 99 10.81 21.90 -0.64
CA PRO A 99 11.28 21.07 -1.74
C PRO A 99 12.73 21.34 -2.13
N VAL A 100 13.24 22.55 -1.92
CA VAL A 100 14.62 22.93 -2.24
C VAL A 100 15.56 22.29 -1.22
N LEU A 101 15.26 22.43 0.07
CA LEU A 101 16.05 21.80 1.13
C LEU A 101 16.07 20.28 1.01
N VAL A 102 14.91 19.66 0.79
CA VAL A 102 14.78 18.21 0.64
C VAL A 102 15.59 17.72 -0.56
N ASP A 103 15.51 18.38 -1.72
CA ASP A 103 16.31 17.96 -2.89
C ASP A 103 17.81 18.09 -2.64
N ASN A 104 18.25 19.16 -1.99
CA ASN A 104 19.68 19.36 -1.67
C ASN A 104 20.21 18.29 -0.70
N ILE A 105 19.35 17.71 0.14
CA ILE A 105 19.73 16.61 1.02
C ILE A 105 19.77 15.28 0.26
N TYR A 106 18.75 14.99 -0.55
CA TYR A 106 18.56 13.65 -1.13
C TYR A 106 19.27 13.43 -2.48
N LYS A 107 19.40 14.45 -3.33
CA LYS A 107 20.06 14.29 -4.65
C LYS A 107 21.52 13.85 -4.54
N PRO A 108 22.35 14.38 -3.63
CA PRO A 108 23.73 13.92 -3.44
C PRO A 108 23.85 12.44 -3.02
N MET A 109 22.77 11.84 -2.50
CA MET A 109 22.76 10.42 -2.13
C MET A 109 22.71 9.48 -3.35
N ASN A 110 22.57 10.02 -4.57
CA ASN A 110 22.53 9.29 -5.84
C ASN A 110 21.56 8.10 -5.82
N LEU A 111 20.36 8.33 -5.28
CA LEU A 111 19.33 7.32 -5.12
C LEU A 111 18.75 6.91 -6.47
N THR A 112 18.43 5.62 -6.59
CA THR A 112 17.62 5.10 -7.71
C THR A 112 16.24 4.68 -7.23
N ILE A 113 15.20 5.20 -7.88
CA ILE A 113 13.80 4.93 -7.55
C ILE A 113 13.20 4.08 -8.66
N ALA A 114 12.74 2.88 -8.32
CA ALA A 114 11.93 2.06 -9.20
C ALA A 114 10.47 2.54 -9.20
N THR A 115 9.80 2.41 -10.33
CA THR A 115 8.35 2.59 -10.42
C THR A 115 7.74 1.46 -11.21
N THR A 116 6.82 0.73 -10.60
CA THR A 116 6.09 -0.35 -11.25
C THR A 116 4.71 0.12 -11.66
N VAL A 117 4.29 -0.27 -12.86
CA VAL A 117 2.99 0.10 -13.42
C VAL A 117 2.44 -1.05 -14.25
N PHE A 118 1.15 -1.37 -14.07
CA PHE A 118 0.47 -2.46 -14.75
C PHE A 118 -0.46 -1.92 -15.84
N ALA A 119 -0.20 -2.30 -17.07
CA ALA A 119 -0.90 -1.83 -18.26
C ALA A 119 -1.38 -3.02 -19.10
N VAL A 120 -2.32 -3.79 -18.54
CA VAL A 120 -2.84 -5.03 -19.15
C VAL A 120 -4.11 -4.74 -19.96
N GLY A 121 -4.21 -5.34 -21.14
CA GLY A 121 -5.34 -5.16 -22.04
C GLY A 121 -5.47 -3.70 -22.49
N LYS A 122 -6.67 -3.13 -22.33
CA LYS A 122 -6.97 -1.75 -22.76
C LYS A 122 -6.31 -0.68 -21.90
N TYR A 123 -5.81 -1.04 -20.71
CA TYR A 123 -5.09 -0.11 -19.83
C TYR A 123 -3.76 0.38 -20.43
N VAL A 124 -3.25 -0.27 -21.47
CA VAL A 124 -2.11 0.21 -22.26
C VAL A 124 -2.32 1.63 -22.81
N SER A 125 -3.57 2.01 -23.08
CA SER A 125 -3.92 3.35 -23.57
C SER A 125 -3.56 4.48 -22.59
N PHE A 126 -3.45 4.20 -21.28
CA PHE A 126 -3.09 5.20 -20.28
C PHE A 126 -1.59 5.43 -20.14
N LEU A 127 -0.75 4.52 -20.64
CA LEU A 127 0.71 4.57 -20.42
C LEU A 127 1.36 5.85 -20.94
N ARG A 128 0.92 6.36 -22.09
CA ARG A 128 1.53 7.56 -22.70
C ARG A 128 1.42 8.74 -21.74
N ASP A 129 0.20 9.04 -21.31
CA ASP A 129 -0.05 10.16 -20.41
C ASP A 129 0.62 9.94 -19.05
N PHE A 130 0.58 8.71 -18.51
CA PHE A 130 1.27 8.37 -17.27
C PHE A 130 2.78 8.67 -17.37
N LEU A 131 3.46 8.16 -18.39
CA LEU A 131 4.91 8.31 -18.56
C LEU A 131 5.30 9.76 -18.89
N GLU A 132 4.59 10.41 -19.81
CA GLU A 132 4.89 11.80 -20.20
C GLU A 132 4.68 12.78 -19.04
N THR A 133 3.69 12.54 -18.17
CA THR A 133 3.50 13.35 -16.96
C THR A 133 4.47 12.98 -15.84
N ALA A 134 4.85 11.70 -15.73
CA ALA A 134 5.89 11.26 -14.79
C ALA A 134 7.24 11.93 -15.09
N GLU A 135 7.65 12.05 -16.35
CA GLU A 135 8.89 12.76 -16.72
C GLU A 135 8.87 14.25 -16.31
N LYS A 136 7.70 14.88 -16.24
CA LYS A 136 7.55 16.29 -15.83
C LYS A 136 7.56 16.50 -14.31
N HIS A 137 7.17 15.47 -13.54
CA HIS A 137 6.74 15.68 -12.16
C HIS A 137 7.28 14.66 -11.15
N PHE A 138 7.52 13.42 -11.57
CA PHE A 138 7.89 12.32 -10.72
C PHE A 138 9.41 12.20 -10.58
N MET A 139 9.91 12.44 -9.37
CA MET A 139 11.31 12.27 -8.97
C MET A 139 12.28 12.97 -9.94
N VAL A 140 11.94 14.21 -10.34
CA VAL A 140 12.72 14.99 -11.29
C VAL A 140 14.11 15.29 -10.70
N GLY A 141 15.15 14.94 -11.46
CA GLY A 141 16.55 15.05 -11.05
C GLY A 141 17.06 13.89 -10.18
N PHE A 142 16.29 12.80 -10.06
CA PHE A 142 16.75 11.54 -9.49
C PHE A 142 16.84 10.46 -10.59
N ASN A 143 17.60 9.40 -10.33
CA ASN A 143 17.61 8.23 -11.19
C ASN A 143 16.29 7.46 -11.03
N VAL A 144 15.63 7.13 -12.14
CA VAL A 144 14.35 6.41 -12.13
C VAL A 144 14.36 5.22 -13.07
N ARG A 145 13.81 4.10 -12.62
CA ARG A 145 13.61 2.92 -13.45
C ARG A 145 12.13 2.57 -13.51
N TYR A 146 11.52 2.76 -14.67
CA TYR A 146 10.15 2.34 -14.93
C TYR A 146 10.12 0.86 -15.29
N TYR A 147 9.26 0.10 -14.63
CA TYR A 147 8.95 -1.29 -14.94
C TYR A 147 7.50 -1.37 -15.36
N VAL A 148 7.28 -1.49 -16.67
CA VAL A 148 5.95 -1.57 -17.27
C VAL A 148 5.59 -3.04 -17.45
N PHE A 149 4.61 -3.51 -16.70
CA PHE A 149 4.06 -4.85 -16.82
C PHE A 149 2.88 -4.82 -17.80
N THR A 150 2.97 -5.56 -18.90
CA THR A 150 1.91 -5.59 -19.91
C THR A 150 1.84 -6.92 -20.66
N ASP A 151 0.66 -7.29 -21.13
CA ASP A 151 0.43 -8.35 -22.10
C ASP A 151 0.62 -7.89 -23.56
N ARG A 152 0.87 -6.58 -23.76
CA ARG A 152 0.99 -5.93 -25.06
C ARG A 152 2.28 -5.12 -25.19
N PRO A 153 3.46 -5.77 -25.20
CA PRO A 153 4.75 -5.06 -25.19
C PRO A 153 4.95 -4.15 -26.42
N HIS A 154 4.38 -4.49 -27.56
CA HIS A 154 4.45 -3.67 -28.79
C HIS A 154 3.60 -2.40 -28.75
N ASP A 155 2.63 -2.33 -27.84
CA ASP A 155 1.73 -1.17 -27.67
C ASP A 155 2.29 -0.16 -26.64
N VAL A 156 3.43 -0.48 -26.00
CA VAL A 156 4.08 0.44 -25.05
C VAL A 156 4.61 1.66 -25.81
N PRO A 157 4.19 2.89 -25.46
CA PRO A 157 4.57 4.08 -26.21
C PRO A 157 6.06 4.39 -26.04
N SER A 158 6.68 4.85 -27.13
CA SER A 158 7.99 5.51 -27.05
C SER A 158 7.82 6.89 -26.42
N VAL A 159 8.54 7.14 -25.31
CA VAL A 159 8.54 8.40 -24.57
C VAL A 159 9.99 8.85 -24.39
N ASN A 160 10.24 10.14 -24.53
CA ASN A 160 11.58 10.71 -24.30
C ASN A 160 11.87 10.71 -22.79
N LEU A 161 12.81 9.87 -22.37
CA LEU A 161 13.25 9.80 -20.99
C LEU A 161 14.43 10.75 -20.76
N THR A 162 14.37 11.50 -19.67
CA THR A 162 15.49 12.35 -19.23
C THR A 162 16.67 11.51 -18.74
N GLN A 163 17.87 12.08 -18.73
CA GLN A 163 19.10 11.38 -18.34
C GLN A 163 18.98 10.73 -16.95
N GLY A 164 19.53 9.51 -16.80
CA GLY A 164 19.44 8.74 -15.56
C GLY A 164 18.14 7.97 -15.39
N ARG A 165 17.28 7.96 -16.43
CA ARG A 165 15.99 7.29 -16.41
C ARG A 165 15.88 6.24 -17.49
N HIS A 166 15.32 5.09 -17.12
CA HIS A 166 15.21 3.93 -17.99
C HIS A 166 13.83 3.32 -17.89
N LEU A 167 13.34 2.77 -19.00
CA LEU A 167 12.09 2.01 -19.04
C LEU A 167 12.40 0.57 -19.44
N SER A 168 11.90 -0.37 -18.66
CA SER A 168 11.92 -1.80 -18.92
C SER A 168 10.49 -2.30 -19.09
N VAL A 169 10.23 -2.98 -20.20
CA VAL A 169 8.95 -3.65 -20.47
C VAL A 169 9.08 -5.10 -20.04
N ILE A 170 8.20 -5.52 -19.13
CA ILE A 170 8.13 -6.90 -18.64
C ILE A 170 6.82 -7.49 -19.13
N GLN A 171 6.92 -8.48 -20.02
CA GLN A 171 5.75 -9.16 -20.54
C GLN A 171 5.11 -10.00 -19.43
N VAL A 172 3.81 -9.82 -19.21
CA VAL A 172 3.02 -10.61 -18.27
C VAL A 172 1.82 -11.24 -18.99
N PRO A 173 1.29 -12.37 -18.50
CA PRO A 173 0.10 -12.95 -19.10
C PRO A 173 -1.09 -11.99 -18.95
N GLY A 174 -1.90 -11.86 -20.01
CA GLY A 174 -3.24 -11.28 -19.89
C GLY A 174 -4.13 -12.13 -18.98
N SER A 175 -5.24 -11.56 -18.52
CA SER A 175 -6.33 -12.32 -17.89
C SER A 175 -7.68 -11.76 -18.33
N ASN A 176 -8.68 -12.64 -18.39
CA ASN A 176 -10.07 -12.32 -18.71
C ASN A 176 -10.86 -11.80 -17.49
N ARG A 177 -10.28 -11.84 -16.28
CA ARG A 177 -10.82 -11.27 -15.03
C ARG A 177 -9.88 -10.20 -14.48
N TRP A 178 -10.40 -8.98 -14.28
CA TRP A 178 -9.59 -7.89 -13.73
C TRP A 178 -9.14 -8.17 -12.29
N GLN A 179 -9.92 -8.94 -11.51
CA GLN A 179 -9.58 -9.35 -10.15
C GLN A 179 -8.36 -10.28 -10.12
N GLU A 180 -8.20 -11.14 -11.12
CA GLU A 180 -7.02 -12.00 -11.25
C GLU A 180 -5.76 -11.19 -11.61
N ILE A 181 -5.92 -10.08 -12.35
CA ILE A 181 -4.84 -9.14 -12.64
C ILE A 181 -4.40 -8.43 -11.35
N SER A 182 -5.37 -8.03 -10.51
CA SER A 182 -5.12 -7.45 -9.18
C SER A 182 -4.40 -8.42 -8.24
N ALA A 183 -4.87 -9.67 -8.17
CA ALA A 183 -4.26 -10.74 -7.39
C ALA A 183 -2.80 -11.00 -7.81
N ARG A 184 -2.56 -11.10 -9.13
CA ARG A 184 -1.23 -11.33 -9.70
C ARG A 184 -0.29 -10.15 -9.51
N ARG A 185 -0.81 -8.95 -9.27
CA ARG A 185 0.01 -7.74 -9.08
C ARG A 185 1.03 -7.92 -7.95
N MET A 186 0.59 -8.43 -6.80
CA MET A 186 1.47 -8.66 -5.65
C MET A 186 2.55 -9.71 -5.96
N GLU A 187 2.18 -10.81 -6.63
CA GLU A 187 3.12 -11.83 -7.08
C GLU A 187 4.14 -11.30 -8.09
N ILE A 188 3.68 -10.58 -9.12
CA ILE A 188 4.55 -10.03 -10.17
C ILE A 188 5.50 -9.00 -9.59
N ILE A 189 5.03 -8.12 -8.69
CA ILE A 189 5.91 -7.17 -7.99
C ILE A 189 6.93 -7.93 -7.13
N GLN A 190 6.49 -8.87 -6.30
CA GLN A 190 7.38 -9.66 -5.45
C GLN A 190 8.49 -10.34 -6.26
N THR A 191 8.12 -11.09 -7.31
CA THR A 191 9.05 -11.86 -8.14
C THR A 191 9.98 -10.97 -8.95
N THR A 192 9.51 -9.80 -9.40
CA THR A 192 10.34 -8.82 -10.11
C THR A 192 11.30 -8.10 -9.16
N ILE A 193 10.91 -7.87 -7.91
CA ILE A 193 11.83 -7.37 -6.89
C ILE A 193 12.97 -8.35 -6.66
N GLU A 194 12.64 -9.62 -6.47
CA GLU A 194 13.62 -10.68 -6.24
C GLU A 194 14.56 -10.90 -7.44
N SER A 195 14.00 -10.91 -8.64
CA SER A 195 14.74 -11.21 -9.87
C SER A 195 15.42 -9.99 -10.52
N GLN A 196 15.05 -8.76 -10.16
CA GLN A 196 15.60 -7.58 -10.83
C GLN A 196 15.72 -6.35 -9.93
N ILE A 197 14.61 -5.81 -9.41
CA ILE A 197 14.57 -4.44 -8.83
C ILE A 197 15.49 -4.32 -7.60
N SER A 198 15.64 -5.37 -6.80
CA SER A 198 16.54 -5.40 -5.63
C SER A 198 18.00 -5.05 -5.94
N ARG A 199 18.45 -5.28 -7.18
CA ARG A 199 19.81 -4.96 -7.62
C ARG A 199 19.92 -3.56 -8.22
N GLU A 200 18.80 -2.96 -8.62
CA GLU A 200 18.76 -1.79 -9.49
C GLU A 200 18.23 -0.53 -8.80
N ALA A 201 17.52 -0.65 -7.69
CA ALA A 201 16.89 0.48 -7.01
C ALA A 201 17.03 0.45 -5.49
N ASP A 202 16.98 1.64 -4.86
CA ASP A 202 16.95 1.82 -3.42
C ASP A 202 15.51 1.89 -2.89
N TYR A 203 14.63 2.56 -3.64
CA TYR A 203 13.21 2.70 -3.34
C TYR A 203 12.34 2.20 -4.49
N ILE A 204 11.09 1.90 -4.20
CA ILE A 204 10.08 1.53 -5.20
C ILE A 204 8.76 2.24 -4.90
N PHE A 205 8.06 2.69 -5.94
CA PHE A 205 6.65 3.06 -5.92
C PHE A 205 5.88 2.19 -6.90
N CYS A 206 4.82 1.54 -6.45
CA CYS A 206 3.91 0.77 -7.28
C CYS A 206 2.68 1.64 -7.50
N LEU A 207 2.40 2.00 -8.76
CA LEU A 207 1.38 2.98 -9.11
C LEU A 207 0.38 2.41 -10.13
N ASP A 208 -0.87 2.82 -10.01
CA ASP A 208 -1.89 2.54 -11.02
C ASP A 208 -1.66 3.36 -12.30
N VAL A 209 -1.79 2.69 -13.45
CA VAL A 209 -1.51 3.30 -14.77
C VAL A 209 -2.58 4.29 -15.22
N ASP A 210 -3.81 4.11 -14.75
CA ASP A 210 -4.98 4.93 -15.12
C ASP A 210 -5.02 6.25 -14.34
N SER A 211 -3.85 6.85 -14.17
CA SER A 211 -3.60 8.05 -13.39
C SER A 211 -2.56 8.94 -14.07
N LYS A 212 -2.54 10.23 -13.72
CA LYS A 212 -1.61 11.22 -14.27
C LYS A 212 -0.94 12.01 -13.16
N PHE A 213 0.28 12.47 -13.41
CA PHE A 213 0.95 13.44 -12.55
C PHE A 213 0.61 14.87 -12.98
N HIS A 214 0.36 15.74 -12.01
CA HIS A 214 -0.05 17.13 -12.23
C HIS A 214 0.87 18.14 -11.54
N ALA A 215 1.62 17.69 -10.54
CA ALA A 215 2.54 18.52 -9.79
C ALA A 215 3.66 17.65 -9.21
N ARG A 216 4.68 18.31 -8.65
CA ARG A 216 5.86 17.67 -8.06
C ARG A 216 5.49 16.49 -7.17
N TRP A 217 6.11 15.35 -7.44
CA TRP A 217 6.24 14.20 -6.55
C TRP A 217 7.72 13.89 -6.42
N GLY A 218 8.34 14.25 -5.30
CA GLY A 218 9.80 14.17 -5.11
C GLY A 218 10.24 13.42 -3.86
N ALA A 219 11.48 13.69 -3.45
CA ALA A 219 12.11 13.00 -2.32
C ALA A 219 11.37 13.20 -0.97
N GLU A 220 10.48 14.19 -0.87
CA GLU A 220 9.62 14.34 0.29
C GLU A 220 8.74 13.10 0.55
N SER A 221 8.46 12.29 -0.49
CA SER A 221 7.66 11.08 -0.38
C SER A 221 8.46 9.84 0.02
N LEU A 222 9.80 9.90 0.09
CA LEU A 222 10.65 8.74 0.38
C LEU A 222 10.64 8.38 1.87
N GLY A 223 10.41 7.11 2.18
CA GLY A 223 10.44 6.57 3.54
C GLY A 223 10.62 5.06 3.53
N ARG A 224 10.90 4.46 4.68
CA ARG A 224 11.04 2.99 4.82
C ARG A 224 9.84 2.23 4.24
N LEU A 225 8.64 2.61 4.67
CA LEU A 225 7.37 2.08 4.17
C LEU A 225 6.41 3.26 4.00
N VAL A 226 5.87 3.41 2.80
CA VAL A 226 5.08 4.55 2.37
C VAL A 226 3.70 4.08 1.96
N ALA A 227 2.67 4.74 2.50
CA ALA A 227 1.28 4.50 2.16
C ALA A 227 0.59 5.82 1.82
N VAL A 228 -0.46 5.81 1.01
CA VAL A 228 -1.27 6.99 0.71
C VAL A 228 -2.66 6.86 1.32
N ILE A 229 -3.18 7.95 1.89
CA ILE A 229 -4.57 7.99 2.37
C ILE A 229 -5.50 8.05 1.16
N HIS A 230 -6.50 7.17 1.12
CA HIS A 230 -7.44 7.11 0.02
C HIS A 230 -8.35 8.36 -0.01
N PRO A 231 -8.55 9.00 -1.17
CA PRO A 231 -9.32 10.25 -1.29
C PRO A 231 -10.82 10.07 -1.05
N GLY A 232 -11.32 8.84 -0.97
CA GLY A 232 -12.71 8.53 -0.62
C GLY A 232 -13.02 8.51 0.87
N TYR A 233 -12.01 8.40 1.73
CA TYR A 233 -12.22 8.06 3.14
C TYR A 233 -11.42 8.91 4.14
N TYR A 234 -10.64 9.88 3.68
CA TYR A 234 -9.79 10.69 4.58
C TYR A 234 -10.56 11.59 5.54
N GLU A 235 -11.82 11.92 5.24
CA GLU A 235 -12.74 12.67 6.12
C GLU A 235 -13.64 11.75 6.97
N GLN A 236 -13.52 10.42 6.79
CA GLN A 236 -14.41 9.44 7.40
C GLN A 236 -13.84 8.88 8.70
N THR A 237 -14.71 8.31 9.53
CA THR A 237 -14.30 7.58 10.73
C THR A 237 -14.08 6.09 10.44
N ARG A 238 -13.32 5.40 11.29
CA ARG A 238 -12.93 3.99 11.07
C ARG A 238 -14.08 3.00 10.88
N GLY A 239 -15.25 3.31 11.45
CA GLY A 239 -16.46 2.49 11.25
C GLY A 239 -17.02 2.55 9.83
N SER A 240 -16.69 3.61 9.07
CA SER A 240 -17.13 3.80 7.68
C SER A 240 -16.09 3.34 6.66
N PHE A 241 -14.89 2.95 7.11
CA PHE A 241 -13.87 2.42 6.21
C PHE A 241 -14.33 1.08 5.64
N PRO A 242 -14.22 0.87 4.33
CA PRO A 242 -14.70 -0.35 3.70
C PRO A 242 -13.62 -1.44 3.78
N TYR A 243 -13.11 -1.69 5.00
CA TYR A 243 -12.26 -2.84 5.23
C TYR A 243 -13.05 -4.13 5.00
N GLU A 244 -12.34 -5.24 4.82
CA GLU A 244 -12.96 -6.56 4.90
C GLU A 244 -13.49 -6.79 6.32
N ARG A 245 -14.79 -7.09 6.43
CA ARG A 245 -15.48 -7.24 7.74
C ARG A 245 -15.87 -8.69 8.04
N ARG A 246 -15.64 -9.63 7.12
CA ARG A 246 -15.88 -11.06 7.34
C ARG A 246 -14.68 -11.66 8.10
N PRO A 247 -14.85 -12.16 9.34
CA PRO A 247 -13.76 -12.73 10.14
C PRO A 247 -13.07 -13.95 9.50
N ALA A 248 -13.70 -14.57 8.51
CA ALA A 248 -13.14 -15.70 7.78
C ALA A 248 -12.01 -15.30 6.81
N SER A 249 -11.89 -14.01 6.45
CA SER A 249 -10.83 -13.51 5.56
C SER A 249 -9.57 -13.13 6.33
N MET A 250 -8.41 -13.41 5.73
CA MET A 250 -7.10 -12.94 6.18
C MET A 250 -6.93 -11.41 6.10
N ALA A 251 -7.85 -10.70 5.44
CA ALA A 251 -7.90 -9.23 5.39
C ALA A 251 -8.83 -8.60 6.43
N TYR A 252 -9.51 -9.40 7.26
CA TYR A 252 -10.51 -8.92 8.23
C TYR A 252 -9.99 -7.81 9.13
N ILE A 253 -10.74 -6.72 9.31
CA ILE A 253 -10.48 -5.69 10.34
C ILE A 253 -11.79 -5.42 11.08
N PRO A 254 -11.83 -5.51 12.43
CA PRO A 254 -13.04 -5.24 13.20
C PRO A 254 -13.41 -3.74 13.19
N MET A 255 -14.66 -3.43 13.54
CA MET A 255 -15.23 -2.08 13.41
C MET A 255 -14.52 -1.01 14.25
N ASP A 256 -13.92 -1.41 15.36
CA ASP A 256 -13.21 -0.56 16.32
C ASP A 256 -11.70 -0.44 16.05
N GLU A 257 -11.16 -1.17 15.06
CA GLU A 257 -9.76 -1.06 14.61
C GLU A 257 -9.63 -0.22 13.32
N GLY A 258 -8.42 0.29 13.08
CA GLY A 258 -8.07 1.09 11.90
C GLY A 258 -7.57 2.50 12.22
N ASP A 259 -6.44 2.89 11.61
CA ASP A 259 -5.91 4.26 11.69
C ASP A 259 -6.46 5.12 10.54
N TYR A 260 -6.22 4.68 9.31
CA TYR A 260 -6.63 5.32 8.05
C TYR A 260 -7.01 4.25 7.04
N TYR A 261 -7.84 4.61 6.05
CA TYR A 261 -8.02 3.77 4.87
C TYR A 261 -6.99 4.17 3.79
N TYR A 262 -6.07 3.26 3.51
CA TYR A 262 -5.00 3.46 2.55
C TYR A 262 -5.41 2.99 1.15
N GLY A 263 -5.00 3.71 0.11
CA GLY A 263 -5.32 3.37 -1.28
C GLY A 263 -4.33 2.36 -1.89
N GLY A 264 -4.83 1.27 -2.46
CA GLY A 264 -4.07 0.23 -3.17
C GLY A 264 -3.46 0.70 -4.49
N ALA A 265 -3.92 1.85 -5.01
CA ALA A 265 -3.36 2.52 -6.18
C ALA A 265 -1.94 3.04 -5.98
N MET A 266 -1.46 3.15 -4.72
CA MET A 266 -0.06 3.42 -4.43
C MET A 266 0.46 2.62 -3.23
N ILE A 267 1.57 1.92 -3.47
CA ILE A 267 2.41 1.32 -2.42
C ILE A 267 3.83 1.82 -2.63
N GLY A 268 4.55 2.20 -1.58
CA GLY A 268 5.94 2.61 -1.72
C GLY A 268 6.82 2.30 -0.53
N GLY A 269 8.13 2.49 -0.70
CA GLY A 269 9.10 2.30 0.38
C GLY A 269 10.47 1.89 -0.12
N PHE A 270 11.31 1.41 0.80
CA PHE A 270 12.50 0.67 0.40
C PHE A 270 12.08 -0.61 -0.33
N VAL A 271 12.89 -1.03 -1.29
CA VAL A 271 12.63 -2.23 -2.10
C VAL A 271 12.39 -3.47 -1.21
N GLU A 272 13.13 -3.61 -0.11
CA GLU A 272 13.00 -4.74 0.82
C GLU A 272 11.71 -4.73 1.67
N ASP A 273 11.29 -3.55 2.12
CA ASP A 273 10.05 -3.39 2.88
C ASP A 273 8.85 -3.64 1.97
N VAL A 274 8.89 -3.16 0.72
CA VAL A 274 7.83 -3.44 -0.26
C VAL A 274 7.82 -4.90 -0.69
N TYR A 275 8.97 -5.56 -0.86
CA TYR A 275 9.04 -7.01 -1.08
C TYR A 275 8.33 -7.79 0.03
N THR A 276 8.57 -7.42 1.29
CA THR A 276 7.96 -8.06 2.45
C THR A 276 6.45 -7.85 2.45
N LEU A 277 5.99 -6.62 2.19
CA LEU A 277 4.58 -6.30 2.07
C LEU A 277 3.91 -7.14 0.98
N THR A 278 4.48 -7.16 -0.23
CA THR A 278 3.87 -7.88 -1.36
C THR A 278 3.84 -9.39 -1.11
N LYS A 279 4.89 -9.95 -0.49
CA LYS A 279 4.95 -11.36 -0.12
C LYS A 279 3.86 -11.74 0.89
N VAL A 280 3.66 -10.92 1.92
CA VAL A 280 2.61 -11.15 2.94
C VAL A 280 1.22 -10.99 2.36
N CYS A 281 0.99 -9.94 1.56
CA CYS A 281 -0.31 -9.70 0.93
C CYS A 281 -0.67 -10.82 -0.05
N ARG A 282 0.29 -11.25 -0.89
CA ARG A 282 0.13 -12.41 -1.78
C ARG A 282 -0.26 -13.66 -1.00
N HIS A 283 0.48 -14.01 0.04
CA HIS A 283 0.20 -15.21 0.83
C HIS A 283 -1.21 -15.18 1.43
N ARG A 284 -1.62 -14.05 2.01
CA ARG A 284 -2.97 -13.88 2.57
C ARG A 284 -4.06 -13.98 1.51
N PHE A 285 -3.82 -13.42 0.34
CA PHE A 285 -4.72 -13.54 -0.80
C PHE A 285 -4.88 -15.00 -1.25
N GLU A 286 -3.77 -15.75 -1.37
CA GLU A 286 -3.78 -17.17 -1.75
C GLU A 286 -4.52 -18.02 -0.72
N VAL A 287 -4.38 -17.73 0.58
CA VAL A 287 -5.14 -18.40 1.66
C VAL A 287 -6.64 -18.12 1.53
N ASP A 288 -7.03 -16.86 1.34
CA ASP A 288 -8.44 -16.50 1.13
C ASP A 288 -9.02 -17.18 -0.11
N ALA A 289 -8.29 -17.16 -1.22
CA ALA A 289 -8.69 -17.84 -2.45
C ALA A 289 -8.86 -19.35 -2.25
N GLY A 290 -7.94 -20.00 -1.52
CA GLY A 290 -8.03 -21.41 -1.13
C GLY A 290 -9.26 -21.74 -0.27
N ASN A 291 -9.76 -20.75 0.49
CA ASN A 291 -10.98 -20.84 1.28
C ASN A 291 -12.22 -20.33 0.54
N SER A 292 -12.13 -20.08 -0.78
CA SER A 292 -13.22 -19.52 -1.60
C SER A 292 -13.70 -18.15 -1.11
N ILE A 293 -12.79 -17.34 -0.57
CA ILE A 293 -13.02 -15.97 -0.12
C ILE A 293 -12.27 -15.03 -1.06
N GLU A 294 -12.97 -14.01 -1.55
CA GLU A 294 -12.35 -12.85 -2.18
C GLU A 294 -12.62 -11.65 -1.28
N ALA A 295 -11.56 -10.98 -0.79
CA ALA A 295 -11.69 -9.83 0.09
C ALA A 295 -12.45 -8.68 -0.60
N ALA A 296 -13.18 -7.88 0.19
CA ALA A 296 -14.13 -6.87 -0.27
C ALA A 296 -13.55 -5.90 -1.33
N TRP A 297 -12.29 -5.53 -1.17
CA TRP A 297 -11.52 -4.71 -2.12
C TRP A 297 -10.19 -5.38 -2.49
N GLN A 298 -10.22 -6.69 -2.72
CA GLN A 298 -9.10 -7.48 -3.21
C GLN A 298 -7.78 -7.16 -2.47
N GLU A 299 -6.73 -6.74 -3.20
CA GLU A 299 -5.41 -6.45 -2.64
C GLU A 299 -5.39 -5.22 -1.72
N GLU A 300 -6.28 -4.24 -1.95
CA GLU A 300 -6.40 -3.05 -1.09
C GLU A 300 -6.86 -3.44 0.33
N SER A 301 -7.69 -4.47 0.44
CA SER A 301 -8.09 -5.02 1.76
C SER A 301 -6.90 -5.66 2.50
N HIS A 302 -6.11 -6.48 1.81
CA HIS A 302 -4.92 -7.09 2.41
C HIS A 302 -3.82 -6.06 2.73
N LEU A 303 -3.67 -5.02 1.90
CA LEU A 303 -2.78 -3.88 2.14
C LEU A 303 -3.15 -3.16 3.43
N ASN A 304 -4.44 -2.83 3.61
CA ASN A 304 -4.92 -2.16 4.82
C ASN A 304 -4.70 -3.02 6.07
N ARG A 305 -4.96 -4.34 5.99
CA ARG A 305 -4.63 -5.28 7.08
C ARG A 305 -3.13 -5.31 7.36
N TYR A 306 -2.28 -5.26 6.34
CA TYR A 306 -0.82 -5.24 6.52
C TYR A 306 -0.38 -3.96 7.24
N LEU A 307 -0.82 -2.79 6.77
CA LEU A 307 -0.42 -1.48 7.29
C LEU A 307 -0.99 -1.18 8.69
N LEU A 308 -2.09 -1.82 9.07
CA LEU A 308 -2.63 -1.74 10.43
C LEU A 308 -1.62 -2.24 11.48
N TYR A 309 -0.88 -3.32 11.19
CA TYR A 309 0.10 -3.90 12.11
C TYR A 309 1.55 -3.57 11.74
N ASN A 310 1.81 -3.19 10.49
CA ASN A 310 3.11 -2.74 9.99
C ASN A 310 3.01 -1.26 9.65
N LYS A 311 3.11 -0.41 10.69
CA LYS A 311 2.86 1.03 10.55
C LYS A 311 3.80 1.66 9.51
N PRO A 312 3.28 2.41 8.52
CA PRO A 312 4.11 3.10 7.54
C PRO A 312 4.94 4.19 8.22
N SER A 313 6.20 4.34 7.83
CA SER A 313 7.07 5.40 8.36
C SER A 313 6.81 6.76 7.71
N LYS A 314 6.06 6.76 6.61
CA LYS A 314 5.60 7.97 5.92
C LYS A 314 4.21 7.73 5.33
N VAL A 315 3.31 8.68 5.55
CA VAL A 315 1.96 8.65 5.00
C VAL A 315 1.84 9.81 4.02
N LEU A 316 1.36 9.56 2.81
CA LEU A 316 1.07 10.61 1.84
C LEU A 316 -0.40 11.01 1.99
N SER A 317 -0.65 12.31 1.96
CA SER A 317 -2.01 12.84 1.94
C SER A 317 -2.73 12.51 0.61
N PRO A 318 -4.06 12.73 0.53
CA PRO A 318 -4.81 12.63 -0.72
C PRO A 318 -4.29 13.51 -1.87
N GLU A 319 -3.39 14.48 -1.62
CA GLU A 319 -2.70 15.21 -2.69
C GLU A 319 -1.90 14.29 -3.63
N TYR A 320 -1.46 13.12 -3.13
CA TYR A 320 -0.69 12.11 -3.87
C TYR A 320 -1.56 10.97 -4.43
N LEU A 321 -2.86 10.99 -4.17
CA LEU A 321 -3.83 10.10 -4.80
C LEU A 321 -5.20 10.78 -4.76
N TRP A 322 -5.58 11.42 -5.87
CA TRP A 322 -6.88 12.04 -6.05
C TRP A 322 -7.70 11.33 -7.13
N GLN A 323 -8.93 11.78 -7.35
CA GLN A 323 -9.82 11.26 -8.39
C GLN A 323 -10.37 12.44 -9.20
N ASP A 324 -10.15 12.44 -10.51
CA ASP A 324 -10.48 13.59 -11.38
C ASP A 324 -11.98 13.95 -11.41
N PHE A 325 -12.85 13.00 -11.07
CA PHE A 325 -14.29 13.27 -10.94
C PHE A 325 -14.67 14.02 -9.65
N LYS A 326 -13.74 14.20 -8.71
CA LYS A 326 -13.95 14.91 -7.44
C LYS A 326 -13.43 16.35 -7.51
N ALA A 327 -14.26 17.29 -7.08
CA ALA A 327 -13.82 18.65 -6.83
C ALA A 327 -12.75 18.68 -5.74
N LYS A 328 -11.73 19.54 -5.91
CA LYS A 328 -10.69 19.75 -4.90
C LYS A 328 -11.29 20.35 -3.62
N THR A 329 -10.97 19.79 -2.47
CA THR A 329 -11.37 20.33 -1.16
C THR A 329 -10.43 21.44 -0.69
N LYS A 330 -10.71 22.07 0.47
CA LYS A 330 -9.99 23.27 0.93
C LYS A 330 -8.58 22.93 1.43
N GLU A 331 -8.43 21.79 2.06
CA GLU A 331 -7.22 21.28 2.69
C GLU A 331 -6.25 20.61 1.69
N VAL A 332 -6.76 20.13 0.55
CA VAL A 332 -5.96 19.65 -0.59
C VAL A 332 -5.49 20.88 -1.37
N LYS A 333 -4.25 21.33 -1.14
CA LYS A 333 -3.77 22.57 -1.78
C LYS A 333 -3.37 22.33 -3.22
N VAL A 334 -2.80 21.15 -3.50
CA VAL A 334 -2.32 20.73 -4.81
C VAL A 334 -2.72 19.28 -5.07
N ILE A 335 -3.13 18.98 -6.30
CA ILE A 335 -3.28 17.60 -6.77
C ILE A 335 -1.98 17.26 -7.48
N ARG A 336 -1.24 16.26 -7.00
CA ARG A 336 0.03 15.81 -7.57
C ARG A 336 -0.15 14.62 -8.48
N PHE A 337 -1.08 13.73 -8.12
CA PHE A 337 -1.38 12.51 -8.85
C PHE A 337 -2.85 12.16 -8.69
N SER A 338 -3.54 11.87 -9.80
CA SER A 338 -4.96 11.55 -9.77
C SER A 338 -5.35 10.51 -10.81
N GLY A 339 -6.33 9.68 -10.44
CA GLY A 339 -6.95 8.72 -11.33
C GLY A 339 -7.84 9.43 -12.35
N VAL A 340 -7.66 9.08 -13.62
CA VAL A 340 -8.37 9.71 -14.75
C VAL A 340 -9.82 9.21 -14.83
N ILE A 341 -10.70 10.08 -15.32
CA ILE A 341 -12.07 9.69 -15.65
C ILE A 341 -12.03 8.64 -16.77
N LYS A 342 -12.70 7.51 -16.54
CA LYS A 342 -12.76 6.39 -17.47
C LYS A 342 -14.08 5.65 -17.34
N ASN A 343 -14.53 5.08 -18.45
CA ASN A 343 -15.67 4.17 -18.45
C ASN A 343 -15.16 2.75 -18.14
N TYR A 344 -15.47 2.23 -16.95
CA TYR A 344 -15.03 0.90 -16.53
C TYR A 344 -15.49 -0.21 -17.48
N ALA A 345 -16.69 -0.09 -18.08
CA ALA A 345 -17.21 -1.08 -19.03
C ALA A 345 -16.41 -1.09 -20.34
N GLU A 346 -15.79 0.03 -20.71
CA GLU A 346 -14.97 0.10 -21.93
C GLU A 346 -13.58 -0.48 -21.71
N VAL A 347 -12.99 -0.33 -20.52
CA VAL A 347 -11.60 -0.71 -20.26
C VAL A 347 -11.42 -2.05 -19.55
N ARG A 348 -12.43 -2.54 -18.81
CA ARG A 348 -12.39 -3.84 -18.14
C ARG A 348 -12.98 -4.92 -19.06
N PRO A 349 -12.32 -6.08 -19.21
CA PRO A 349 -12.79 -7.13 -20.10
C PRO A 349 -14.15 -7.74 -19.69
N ASN A 350 -14.53 -7.72 -18.41
CA ASN A 350 -15.84 -8.12 -17.88
C ASN A 350 -16.11 -7.41 -16.53
N VAL A 351 -17.37 -7.01 -16.26
CA VAL A 351 -17.84 -6.51 -14.95
C VAL A 351 -18.36 -7.69 -14.13
#